data_AF-A0A0R1U6J2-F1
#
_entry.id   AF-A0A0R1U6J2-F1
#
_cell.length_a   1.000
_cell.length_b   1.000
_cell.length_c   1.000
_cell.angle_alpha   90.00
_cell.angle_beta   90.00
_cell.angle_gamma   90.00
#
_symmetry.space_group_name_H-M   'P 1'
#
loop_
_entity.id
_entity.type
_entity.pdbx_description
1 polymer ?
#
loop_
_entity_poly.entity_id
_entity_poly.type
_entity_poly.pdbx_seq_one_letter_code
_entity_poly.pdbx_strand_id
1 'polypeptide(L)'
;MQFTIDNAEIIKAVDEIMKERGYVPEDSIKGKTIGIKEFAKKYCYPHGIDWVKAEIFYKFKPNWVIDIHPGVGRGFTIFEDEAAEWMKEHRKEIDWNA
;
A
#
# COMPACT_ATOMS: atom_id res chain seq x y z
N MET A 1 1.47 44.16 -23.76
CA MET A 1 1.91 43.68 -22.44
C MET A 1 1.79 42.17 -22.44
N GLN A 2 2.90 41.47 -22.29
CA GLN A 2 2.93 40.01 -22.19
C GLN A 2 3.03 39.72 -20.70
N PHE A 3 1.94 39.25 -20.08
CA PHE A 3 1.97 38.82 -18.69
C PHE A 3 2.65 37.45 -18.65
N THR A 4 3.91 37.43 -18.26
CA THR A 4 4.60 36.20 -17.87
C THR A 4 4.11 35.86 -16.48
N ILE A 5 3.09 35.01 -16.39
CA ILE A 5 2.71 34.42 -15.11
C ILE A 5 3.78 33.37 -14.79
N ASP A 6 4.34 33.43 -13.59
CA ASP A 6 5.30 32.44 -13.13
C ASP A 6 4.59 31.08 -12.99
N ASN A 7 5.14 30.05 -13.63
CA ASN A 7 4.61 28.69 -13.51
C ASN A 7 4.55 28.22 -12.05
N ALA A 8 5.44 28.70 -11.18
CA ALA A 8 5.41 28.36 -9.76
C ALA A 8 4.16 28.92 -9.05
N GLU A 9 3.71 30.13 -9.43
CA GLU A 9 2.48 30.72 -8.90
C GLU A 9 1.25 29.96 -9.39
N ILE A 10 1.25 29.51 -10.65
CA ILE A 10 0.17 28.68 -11.20
C ILE A 10 0.06 27.36 -10.44
N ILE A 11 1.17 26.65 -10.22
CA ILE A 11 1.17 25.38 -9.48
C ILE A 11 0.62 25.58 -8.07
N LYS A 12 1.06 26.63 -7.38
CA LYS A 12 0.58 26.93 -6.02
C LYS A 12 -0.92 27.21 -5.97
N ALA A 13 -1.44 27.99 -6.92
CA ALA A 13 -2.87 28.28 -7.02
C ALA A 13 -3.69 27.01 -7.31
N VAL A 14 -3.18 26.12 -8.17
CA VAL A 14 -3.82 24.83 -8.45
C VAL A 14 -3.85 23.94 -7.21
N ASP A 15 -2.74 23.84 -6.48
CA ASP A 15 -2.65 23.04 -5.24
C ASP A 15 -3.62 23.53 -4.16
N GLU A 16 -3.77 24.85 -4.01
CA GLU A 16 -4.73 25.45 -3.07
C GLU A 16 -6.18 25.10 -3.45
N ILE A 17 -6.56 25.26 -4.72
CA ILE A 17 -7.91 24.91 -5.22
C ILE A 17 -8.19 23.41 -5.08
N MET A 18 -7.20 22.56 -5.33
CA MET A 18 -7.34 21.11 -5.19
C MET A 18 -7.60 20.74 -3.71
N LYS A 19 -6.88 21.34 -2.77
CA LYS A 19 -7.11 21.13 -1.33
C LYS A 19 -8.50 21.61 -0.89
N GLU A 20 -8.94 22.79 -1.32
CA GLU A 20 -10.28 23.32 -0.99
C GLU A 20 -11.41 22.39 -1.45
N ARG A 21 -11.22 21.72 -2.59
CA ARG A 21 -12.17 20.76 -3.16
C ARG A 21 -12.05 19.36 -2.56
N GLY A 22 -11.19 19.17 -1.57
CA GLY A 22 -11.00 17.89 -0.89
C GLY A 22 -10.17 16.86 -1.65
N TYR A 23 -9.43 17.28 -2.69
CA TYR A 23 -8.46 16.41 -3.32
C TYR A 23 -7.25 16.26 -2.41
N VAL A 24 -6.86 15.01 -2.17
CA VAL A 24 -5.66 14.65 -1.43
C VAL A 24 -4.63 14.08 -2.40
N PRO A 25 -3.33 14.22 -2.12
CA PRO A 25 -2.30 13.48 -2.84
C PRO A 25 -2.61 11.99 -2.84
N GLU A 26 -2.31 11.29 -3.93
CA GLU A 26 -2.58 9.85 -4.08
C GLU A 26 -1.94 9.04 -2.93
N ASP A 27 -0.74 9.44 -2.50
CA ASP A 27 -0.02 8.83 -1.38
C ASP A 27 -0.69 9.01 -0.01
N SER A 28 -1.68 9.90 0.09
CA SER A 28 -2.48 10.15 1.30
C SER A 28 -3.81 9.41 1.31
N ILE A 29 -4.10 8.59 0.29
CA ILE A 29 -5.31 7.77 0.22
C ILE A 29 -5.19 6.64 1.25
N LYS A 30 -5.79 6.85 2.42
CA LYS A 30 -5.93 5.82 3.44
C LYS A 30 -7.03 4.83 3.07
N GLY A 31 -6.83 3.56 3.45
CA GLY A 31 -7.84 2.50 3.25
C GLY A 31 -7.80 1.85 1.87
N LYS A 32 -6.71 2.03 1.12
CA LYS A 32 -6.47 1.32 -0.12
C LYS A 32 -6.27 -0.17 0.17
N THR A 33 -6.95 -1.01 -0.60
CA THR A 33 -6.76 -2.46 -0.53
C THR A 33 -5.98 -2.97 -1.75
N ILE A 34 -5.03 -3.86 -1.52
CA ILE A 34 -4.23 -4.51 -2.57
C ILE A 34 -4.40 -6.03 -2.53
N GLY A 35 -4.03 -6.68 -3.63
CA GLY A 35 -3.98 -8.15 -3.72
C GLY A 35 -2.62 -8.72 -3.31
N ILE A 36 -2.56 -10.03 -3.02
CA ILE A 36 -1.33 -10.71 -2.57
C ILE A 36 -0.16 -10.60 -3.56
N LYS A 37 -0.44 -10.58 -4.87
CA LYS A 37 0.60 -10.41 -5.91
C LYS A 37 1.30 -9.05 -5.79
N GLU A 38 0.51 -8.00 -5.58
CA GLU A 38 1.04 -6.65 -5.42
C GLU A 38 1.77 -6.51 -4.09
N PHE A 39 1.19 -7.05 -3.01
CA PHE A 39 1.82 -7.09 -1.70
C PHE A 39 3.19 -7.78 -1.73
N ALA A 40 3.28 -8.97 -2.33
CA ALA A 40 4.52 -9.72 -2.46
C ALA A 40 5.60 -8.90 -3.20
N LYS A 41 5.21 -8.27 -4.32
CA LYS A 41 6.12 -7.44 -5.12
C LYS A 41 6.62 -6.19 -4.37
N LYS A 42 5.74 -5.52 -3.63
CA LYS A 42 6.06 -4.26 -2.94
C LYS A 42 6.85 -4.47 -1.65
N TYR A 43 6.42 -5.42 -0.82
CA TYR A 43 6.90 -5.55 0.55
C TYR A 43 7.76 -6.78 0.80
N CYS A 44 7.69 -7.80 -0.09
CA CYS A 44 8.32 -9.10 0.15
C CYS A 44 9.31 -9.52 -0.94
N TYR A 45 9.80 -8.61 -1.79
CA TYR A 45 10.76 -8.97 -2.83
C TYR A 45 12.04 -9.61 -2.25
N PRO A 46 12.61 -10.69 -2.84
CA PRO A 46 12.25 -11.34 -4.10
C PRO A 46 11.20 -12.45 -4.01
N HIS A 47 10.55 -12.61 -2.85
CA HIS A 47 9.68 -13.74 -2.56
C HIS A 47 8.32 -13.67 -3.26
N GLY A 48 7.80 -14.86 -3.59
CA GLY A 48 6.51 -15.05 -4.23
C GLY A 48 5.35 -15.24 -3.25
N ILE A 49 4.17 -15.50 -3.81
CA ILE A 49 2.91 -15.67 -3.08
C ILE A 49 2.98 -16.77 -2.03
N ASP A 50 3.60 -17.91 -2.35
CA ASP A 50 3.60 -19.08 -1.46
C ASP A 50 4.46 -18.84 -0.21
N TRP A 51 5.57 -18.12 -0.36
CA TRP A 51 6.39 -17.69 0.76
C TRP A 51 5.64 -16.68 1.64
N VAL A 52 4.94 -15.71 1.05
CA VAL A 52 4.10 -14.74 1.80
C VAL A 52 3.05 -15.48 2.64
N LYS A 53 2.42 -16.51 2.07
CA LYS A 53 1.45 -17.31 2.81
C LYS A 53 2.10 -18.05 3.98
N ALA A 54 3.21 -18.74 3.74
CA ALA A 54 3.88 -19.55 4.75
C ALA A 54 4.48 -18.69 5.88
N GLU A 55 5.30 -17.70 5.52
CA GLU A 55 6.10 -16.95 6.48
C GLU A 55 5.38 -15.75 7.09
N ILE A 56 4.33 -15.22 6.43
CA ILE A 56 3.59 -14.07 6.95
C ILE A 56 2.17 -14.50 7.36
N PHE A 57 1.34 -14.94 6.41
CA PHE A 57 -0.10 -15.04 6.67
C PHE A 57 -0.44 -16.18 7.63
N TYR A 58 0.08 -17.38 7.40
CA TYR A 58 -0.25 -18.56 8.20
C TYR A 58 0.46 -18.55 9.55
N LYS A 59 1.67 -17.98 9.60
CA LYS A 59 2.50 -17.88 10.80
C LYS A 59 2.00 -16.81 11.77
N PHE A 60 1.79 -15.59 11.27
CA PHE A 60 1.43 -14.44 12.12
C PHE A 60 -0.06 -14.16 12.18
N LYS A 61 -0.86 -14.70 11.23
CA LYS A 61 -2.33 -14.51 11.17
C LYS A 61 -2.74 -13.03 11.31
N PRO A 62 -2.23 -12.15 10.44
CA PRO A 62 -2.45 -10.72 10.54
C PRO A 62 -3.93 -10.35 10.44
N ASN A 63 -4.33 -9.31 11.19
CA ASN A 63 -5.68 -8.74 11.17
C ASN A 63 -5.94 -7.82 9.96
N TRP A 64 -4.89 -7.37 9.27
CA TRP A 64 -4.97 -6.52 8.08
C TRP A 64 -5.27 -7.28 6.77
N VAL A 65 -5.57 -8.59 6.87
CA VAL A 65 -6.03 -9.43 5.76
C VAL A 65 -7.45 -9.91 6.07
N ILE A 66 -8.40 -9.63 5.18
CA ILE A 66 -9.83 -9.95 5.39
C ILE A 66 -10.09 -11.47 5.43
N ASP A 67 -9.27 -12.26 4.74
CA ASP A 67 -9.30 -13.73 4.79
C ASP A 67 -7.95 -14.28 4.33
N ILE A 68 -7.24 -14.99 5.21
CA ILE A 68 -5.96 -15.63 4.87
C ILE A 68 -6.14 -16.98 4.14
N HIS A 69 -7.36 -17.53 4.08
CA HIS A 69 -7.70 -18.75 3.35
C HIS A 69 -8.88 -18.52 2.39
N PRO A 70 -8.73 -17.62 1.39
CA PRO A 70 -9.81 -17.35 0.48
C PRO A 70 -10.18 -18.63 -0.29
N GLY A 71 -11.49 -18.92 -0.35
CA GLY A 71 -12.01 -20.03 -1.12
C GLY A 71 -11.73 -19.91 -2.62
N VAL A 72 -12.11 -20.95 -3.38
CA VAL A 72 -11.89 -20.99 -4.83
C VAL A 72 -12.55 -19.79 -5.52
N GLY A 73 -11.76 -19.08 -6.34
CA GLY A 73 -12.20 -17.90 -7.09
C GLY A 73 -12.16 -16.58 -6.31
N ARG A 74 -11.80 -16.59 -5.02
CA ARG A 74 -11.62 -15.36 -4.22
C ARG A 74 -10.14 -15.01 -4.12
N GLY A 75 -9.85 -13.72 -4.28
CA GLY A 75 -8.52 -13.15 -4.06
C GLY A 75 -8.31 -12.74 -2.60
N PHE A 76 -7.06 -12.47 -2.24
CA PHE A 76 -6.74 -11.82 -0.97
C PHE A 76 -7.06 -10.34 -1.03
N THR A 77 -7.65 -9.81 0.04
CA THR A 77 -7.83 -8.38 0.27
C THR A 77 -6.97 -7.97 1.45
N ILE A 78 -5.97 -7.13 1.18
CA ILE A 78 -4.95 -6.67 2.12
C ILE A 78 -5.10 -5.16 2.27
N PHE A 79 -5.24 -4.66 3.49
CA PHE A 79 -5.22 -3.21 3.76
C PHE A 79 -3.77 -2.72 3.69
N GLU A 80 -3.45 -1.92 2.66
CA GLU A 80 -2.05 -1.57 2.32
C GLU A 80 -1.36 -0.81 3.45
N ASP A 81 -2.05 0.16 4.08
CA ASP A 81 -1.49 0.99 5.14
C ASP A 81 -1.11 0.17 6.37
N GLU A 82 -2.04 -0.64 6.87
CA GLU A 82 -1.83 -1.49 8.04
C GLU A 82 -0.77 -2.57 7.76
N ALA A 83 -0.77 -3.15 6.56
CA ALA A 83 0.23 -4.13 6.16
C ALA A 83 1.62 -3.51 6.07
N ALA A 84 1.75 -2.27 5.59
CA ALA A 84 3.02 -1.56 5.49
C ALA A 84 3.60 -1.24 6.89
N GLU A 85 2.76 -0.78 7.81
CA GLU A 85 3.15 -0.53 9.20
C GLU A 85 3.62 -1.82 9.88
N TRP A 86 2.82 -2.88 9.76
CA TRP A 86 3.16 -4.18 10.34
C TRP A 86 4.47 -4.75 9.78
N MET A 87 4.67 -4.67 8.46
CA MET A 87 5.92 -5.15 7.82
C MET A 87 7.15 -4.39 8.29
N LYS A 88 7.01 -3.11 8.65
CA LYS A 88 8.11 -2.31 9.21
C LYS A 88 8.46 -2.74 10.63
N GLU A 89 7.45 -3.02 11.45
CA GLU A 89 7.61 -3.41 12.85
C GLU A 89 8.18 -4.83 12.98
N HIS A 90 7.64 -5.78 12.23
CA HIS A 90 7.97 -7.21 12.33
C HIS A 90 9.06 -7.66 11.36
N ARG A 91 9.73 -6.72 10.66
CA ARG A 91 10.72 -7.04 9.61
C ARG A 91 11.80 -8.01 10.05
N LYS A 92 12.22 -7.94 11.32
CA LYS A 92 13.30 -8.77 11.89
C LYS A 92 12.84 -10.16 12.34
N GLU A 93 11.53 -10.35 12.53
CA GLU A 93 10.94 -11.60 13.00
C GLU A 93 10.64 -12.57 11.86
N ILE A 94 10.54 -12.04 10.63
CA ILE A 94 10.28 -12.79 9.42
C ILE A 94 11.55 -13.52 8.96
N ASP A 95 11.42 -14.80 8.59
CA ASP A 95 12.52 -15.57 8.01
C ASP A 95 12.62 -15.32 6.50
N TRP A 96 13.40 -14.30 6.15
CA TRP A 96 13.67 -13.90 4.75
C TRP A 96 14.50 -14.92 3.95
N ASN A 97 15.03 -15.97 4.56
CA ASN A 97 15.87 -16.97 3.86
C ASN A 97 15.22 -18.36 3.77
N ALA A 98 13.95 -18.48 4.17
CA ALA A 98 13.17 -19.71 4.07
C ALA A 98 12.99 -20.20 2.61
#